data_AF-A0A838P7E4-F1
#
_entry.id   AF-A0A838P7E4-F1
#
_cell.length_a   1.000
_cell.length_b   1.000
_cell.length_c   1.000
_cell.angle_alpha   90.00
_cell.angle_beta   90.00
_cell.angle_gamma   90.00
#
_symmetry.space_group_name_H-M   'P 1'
#
loop_
_entity.id
_entity.type
_entity.pdbx_description
1 polymer ?
#
loop_
_entity_poly.entity_id
_entity_poly.type
_entity_poly.pdbx_seq_one_letter_code
_entity_poly.pdbx_strand_id
1 'polypeptide(L)'
;MIERQSQTAAVDNEDQLRARVADCEARLEAIAELVARVRHEINNPLTGVLGQSQLLLREELNDKARKRTQTIEDLAIRIRDIVAQLRPVQREPDAGSDVNREPE
;
A
#
# COMPACT_ATOMS: atom_id res chain seq x y z
N MET A 1 52.20 -2.50 -6.52
CA MET A 1 51.56 -2.77 -5.22
C MET A 1 50.41 -1.79 -4.91
N ILE A 2 50.48 -0.53 -5.37
CA ILE A 2 49.46 0.51 -5.10
C ILE A 2 48.14 0.28 -5.88
N GLU A 3 48.19 -0.22 -7.12
CA GLU A 3 46.97 -0.46 -7.94
C GLU A 3 46.01 -1.51 -7.33
N ARG A 4 46.54 -2.60 -6.76
CA ARG A 4 45.69 -3.61 -6.10
C ARG A 4 44.96 -3.04 -4.88
N GLN A 5 45.59 -2.17 -4.09
CA GLN A 5 44.93 -1.54 -2.94
C GLN A 5 43.82 -0.57 -3.37
N SER A 6 44.03 0.18 -4.46
CA SER A 6 42.98 1.06 -5.02
C SER A 6 41.81 0.28 -5.62
N GLN A 7 42.06 -0.88 -6.21
CA GLN A 7 41.03 -1.71 -6.84
C GLN A 7 40.21 -2.49 -5.81
N THR A 8 40.85 -2.99 -4.74
CA THR A 8 40.15 -3.61 -3.60
C THR A 8 39.25 -2.61 -2.87
N ALA A 9 39.75 -1.39 -2.59
CA ALA A 9 38.94 -0.37 -1.92
C ALA A 9 37.72 0.10 -2.75
N ALA A 10 37.81 0.07 -4.08
CA ALA A 10 36.70 0.41 -4.96
C ALA A 10 35.60 -0.67 -4.98
N VAL A 11 35.99 -1.95 -5.00
CA VAL A 11 35.07 -3.09 -4.93
C VAL A 11 34.37 -3.14 -3.57
N ASP A 12 35.11 -2.93 -2.47
CA ASP A 12 34.54 -2.87 -1.12
C ASP A 12 33.48 -1.76 -0.97
N ASN A 13 33.71 -0.61 -1.62
CA ASN A 13 32.75 0.51 -1.63
C ASN A 13 31.52 0.20 -2.47
N GLU A 14 31.67 -0.48 -3.61
CA GLU A 14 30.55 -0.93 -4.44
C GLU A 14 29.66 -1.94 -3.70
N ASP A 15 30.26 -2.93 -3.03
CA ASP A 15 29.52 -3.92 -2.24
C ASP A 15 28.80 -3.28 -1.05
N GLN A 16 29.43 -2.32 -0.36
CA GLN A 16 28.77 -1.55 0.69
C GLN A 16 27.60 -0.72 0.16
N LEU A 17 27.73 -0.08 -1.00
CA LEU A 17 26.64 0.66 -1.63
C LEU A 17 25.48 -0.27 -2.01
N ARG A 18 25.77 -1.42 -2.63
CA ARG A 18 24.77 -2.44 -2.96
C ARG A 18 24.05 -2.95 -1.72
N ALA A 19 24.77 -3.24 -0.64
CA ALA A 19 24.17 -3.66 0.62
C ALA A 19 23.24 -2.61 1.22
N ARG A 20 23.61 -1.32 1.14
CA ARG A 20 22.76 -0.21 1.60
C ARG A 20 21.50 -0.02 0.74
N VAL A 21 21.61 -0.20 -0.57
CA VAL A 21 20.46 -0.18 -1.48
C VAL A 21 19.52 -1.33 -1.15
N ALA A 22 20.05 -2.55 -0.99
CA ALA A 22 19.25 -3.72 -0.62
C ALA A 22 18.53 -3.56 0.73
N ASP A 23 19.20 -3.00 1.75
CA ASP A 23 18.55 -2.68 3.04
C ASP A 23 17.42 -1.63 2.87
N CYS A 24 17.63 -0.63 2.01
CA CYS A 24 16.61 0.38 1.72
C CYS A 24 15.40 -0.24 1.00
N GLU A 25 15.63 -1.09 0.00
CA GLU A 25 14.58 -1.81 -0.72
C GLU A 25 13.76 -2.71 0.22
N ALA A 26 14.43 -3.49 1.07
CA ALA A 26 13.76 -4.34 2.06
C ALA A 26 12.88 -3.54 3.03
N ARG A 27 13.34 -2.36 3.46
CA ARG A 27 12.55 -1.46 4.32
C ARG A 27 11.33 -0.90 3.58
N LEU A 28 11.49 -0.50 2.32
CA LEU A 28 10.38 0.00 1.50
C LEU A 28 9.34 -1.09 1.26
N GLU A 29 9.76 -2.34 1.05
CA GLU A 29 8.87 -3.49 0.91
C GLU A 29 8.06 -3.72 2.19
N ALA A 30 8.73 -3.72 3.35
CA ALA A 30 8.06 -3.87 4.64
C ALA A 30 7.02 -2.75 4.89
N ILE A 31 7.32 -1.51 4.47
CA ILE A 31 6.39 -0.38 4.51
C ILE A 31 5.21 -0.61 3.55
N ALA A 32 5.49 -1.07 2.32
CA ALA A 32 4.47 -1.33 1.33
C ALA A 32 3.46 -2.39 1.79
N GLU A 33 3.96 -3.49 2.35
CA GLU A 33 3.12 -4.52 2.97
C GLU A 33 2.29 -3.98 4.13
N LEU A 34 2.89 -3.16 5.00
CA LEU A 34 2.17 -2.55 6.13
C LEU A 34 1.03 -1.67 5.63
N VAL A 35 1.27 -0.82 4.62
CA VAL A 35 0.25 0.03 4.02
C VAL A 35 -0.87 -0.82 3.40
N ALA A 36 -0.53 -1.91 2.72
CA ALA A 36 -1.51 -2.84 2.19
C ALA A 36 -2.39 -3.46 3.30
N ARG A 37 -1.78 -3.95 4.39
CA ARG A 37 -2.50 -4.49 5.55
C ARG A 37 -3.43 -3.46 6.18
N VAL A 38 -2.93 -2.25 6.45
CA VAL A 38 -3.71 -1.14 7.02
C VAL A 38 -4.90 -0.79 6.13
N ARG A 39 -4.70 -0.71 4.81
CA ARG A 39 -5.78 -0.47 3.84
C ARG A 39 -6.89 -1.52 3.95
N HIS A 40 -6.52 -2.81 4.03
CA HIS A 40 -7.48 -3.90 4.18
C HIS A 40 -8.22 -3.83 5.53
N GLU A 41 -7.49 -3.63 6.63
CA GLU A 41 -8.07 -3.55 7.97
C GLU A 41 -9.00 -2.35 8.16
N ILE A 42 -8.77 -1.23 7.47
CA ILE A 42 -9.68 -0.07 7.49
C ILE A 42 -10.92 -0.32 6.62
N ASN A 43 -10.74 -0.88 5.42
CA ASN A 43 -11.85 -1.13 4.50
C ASN A 43 -12.89 -2.11 5.08
N ASN A 44 -12.46 -3.06 5.92
CA ASN A 44 -13.35 -4.03 6.55
C ASN A 44 -14.45 -3.39 7.45
N PRO A 45 -14.12 -2.66 8.52
CA PRO A 45 -15.12 -1.98 9.34
C PRO A 45 -15.84 -0.88 8.56
N LEU A 46 -15.19 -0.21 7.60
CA LEU A 46 -15.81 0.82 6.79
C LEU A 46 -16.95 0.28 5.91
N THR A 47 -16.76 -0.92 5.36
CA THR A 47 -17.82 -1.65 4.63
C THR A 47 -19.02 -1.90 5.53
N GLY A 48 -18.77 -2.28 6.80
CA GLY A 48 -19.81 -2.46 7.80
C GLY A 48 -20.56 -1.15 8.12
N VAL A 49 -19.83 -0.06 8.39
CA VAL A 49 -20.41 1.26 8.66
C VAL A 49 -21.27 1.74 7.48
N LEU A 50 -20.75 1.63 6.25
CA LEU A 50 -21.47 2.02 5.04
C LEU A 50 -22.75 1.19 4.87
N GLY A 51 -22.64 -0.14 4.98
CA GLY A 51 -23.78 -1.04 4.89
C GLY A 51 -24.85 -0.74 5.94
N GLN A 52 -24.47 -0.53 7.20
CA GLN A 52 -25.41 -0.19 8.27
C GLN A 52 -26.08 1.17 8.03
N SER A 53 -25.31 2.19 7.61
CA SER A 53 -25.88 3.51 7.28
C SER A 53 -26.90 3.42 6.14
N GLN A 54 -26.62 2.60 5.12
CA GLN A 54 -27.51 2.37 3.99
C GLN A 54 -28.76 1.58 4.36
N LEU A 55 -28.66 0.60 5.26
CA LEU A 55 -29.80 -0.12 5.81
C LEU A 55 -30.71 0.83 6.61
N LEU A 56 -30.14 1.65 7.51
CA LEU A 56 -30.88 2.64 8.29
C LEU A 56 -31.61 3.66 7.40
N LEU A 57 -31.01 4.11 6.30
CA LEU A 57 -31.64 5.06 5.38
C LEU A 57 -32.89 4.49 4.67
N ARG A 58 -33.03 3.15 4.62
CA ARG A 58 -34.22 2.45 4.09
C ARG A 58 -35.35 2.34 5.12
N GLU A 59 -35.08 2.60 6.39
CA GLU A 59 -36.10 2.59 7.44
C GLU A 59 -36.85 3.94 7.53
N GLU A 60 -37.97 3.93 8.26
CA GLU A 60 -38.72 5.14 8.60
C GLU A 60 -37.99 5.92 9.70
N LEU A 61 -37.17 6.89 9.27
CA LEU A 61 -36.47 7.82 10.13
C LEU A 61 -37.14 9.19 10.12
N ASN A 62 -37.20 9.85 11.27
CA ASN A 62 -37.48 11.29 11.32
C ASN A 62 -36.37 12.10 10.62
N ASP A 63 -36.66 13.34 10.24
CA ASP A 63 -35.74 14.18 9.45
C ASP A 63 -34.36 14.35 10.09
N LYS A 64 -34.32 14.49 11.42
CA LYS A 64 -33.06 14.67 12.17
C LYS A 64 -32.21 13.41 12.12
N ALA A 65 -32.81 12.24 12.31
CA ALA A 65 -32.14 10.95 12.22
C ALA A 65 -31.67 10.69 10.79
N ARG A 66 -32.54 10.89 9.79
CA ARG A 66 -32.19 10.74 8.37
C ARG A 66 -30.98 11.59 7.98
N LYS A 67 -30.97 12.88 8.36
CA LYS A 67 -29.83 13.78 8.08
C LYS A 67 -28.53 13.32 8.73
N ARG A 68 -28.60 12.81 9.96
CA ARG A 68 -27.43 12.26 10.66
C ARG A 68 -26.91 10.99 9.97
N THR A 69 -27.81 10.08 9.59
CA THR A 69 -27.42 8.85 8.88
C THR A 69 -26.80 9.15 7.52
N GLN A 70 -27.34 10.12 6.76
CA GLN A 70 -26.73 10.57 5.52
C GLN A 70 -25.32 11.14 5.75
N THR A 71 -25.14 11.92 6.82
CA THR A 71 -23.82 12.44 7.19
C THR A 71 -22.82 11.32 7.50
N ILE A 72 -23.27 10.24 8.18
CA ILE A 72 -22.44 9.07 8.45
C ILE A 72 -22.05 8.37 7.14
N GLU A 73 -23.00 8.17 6.23
CA GLU A 73 -22.74 7.57 4.91
C GLU A 73 -21.70 8.39 4.13
N ASP A 74 -21.89 9.70 4.04
CA ASP A 74 -21.00 10.61 3.30
C ASP A 74 -19.58 10.61 3.87
N LEU A 75 -19.44 10.59 5.21
CA LEU A 75 -18.14 10.50 5.88
C LEU A 75 -17.49 9.15 5.63
N ALA A 76 -18.23 8.04 5.66
CA ALA A 76 -17.71 6.72 5.38
C ALA A 76 -17.21 6.62 3.92
N ILE A 77 -17.97 7.16 2.96
CA ILE A 77 -17.56 7.28 1.55
C ILE A 77 -16.27 8.08 1.42
N ARG A 78 -16.17 9.23 2.10
CA ARG A 78 -14.95 10.06 2.05
C ARG A 78 -13.73 9.33 2.62
N ILE A 79 -13.89 8.60 3.72
CA ILE A 79 -12.78 7.79 4.29
C ILE A 79 -12.35 6.72 3.29
N ARG A 80 -13.30 6.03 2.65
CA ARG A 80 -13.01 5.00 1.64
C ARG A 80 -12.17 5.59 0.51
N ASP A 81 -12.55 6.76 0.02
CA ASP A 81 -11.89 7.40 -1.10
C ASP A 81 -10.47 7.91 -0.72
N ILE A 82 -10.25 8.33 0.53
CA ILE A 82 -8.91 8.64 1.05
C ILE A 82 -8.05 7.38 1.13
N VAL A 83 -8.57 6.30 1.73
CA VAL A 83 -7.86 5.02 1.86
C VAL A 83 -7.56 4.40 0.49
N ALA A 84 -8.43 4.60 -0.49
CA ALA A 84 -8.24 4.16 -1.85
C ALA A 84 -7.04 4.83 -2.56
N GLN A 85 -6.57 5.98 -2.08
CA GLN A 85 -5.35 6.64 -2.59
C GLN A 85 -4.07 5.92 -2.14
N LEU A 86 -4.14 5.01 -1.17
CA LEU A 86 -3.01 4.16 -0.74
C LEU A 86 -2.77 2.96 -1.67
N ARG A 87 -3.61 2.74 -2.69
CA ARG A 87 -3.47 1.64 -3.65
C ARG A 87 -2.13 1.58 -4.40
N PRO A 88 -1.54 2.71 -4.86
CA PRO A 88 -0.28 2.69 -5.61
C PRO A 88 0.94 2.25 -4.79
N VAL A 89 0.80 2.10 -3.46
CA VAL A 89 1.90 1.68 -2.58
C VAL A 89 2.18 0.18 -2.72
N GLN A 90 1.40 -0.56 -3.50
CA GLN A 90 1.72 -1.92 -3.91
C GLN A 90 2.60 -1.87 -5.16
N ARG A 91 3.81 -2.41 -5.06
CA ARG A 91 4.64 -2.67 -6.24
C ARG A 91 3.89 -3.69 -7.11
N GLU A 92 3.59 -3.34 -8.36
CA GLU A 92 3.26 -4.38 -9.34
C GLU A 92 4.48 -5.29 -9.44
N PRO A 93 4.32 -6.63 -9.40
CA PRO A 93 5.46 -7.52 -9.57
C PRO A 93 6.10 -7.15 -10.90
N ASP A 94 7.38 -6.77 -10.87
CA ASP A 94 8.12 -6.36 -12.06
C ASP A 94 7.89 -7.41 -13.15
N ALA A 95 7.13 -7.05 -14.17
CA ALA A 95 6.96 -7.83 -15.39
C ALA A 95 8.29 -7.76 -16.16
N GLY A 96 9.28 -8.52 -15.69
CA GLY A 96 10.66 -8.42 -16.19
C GLY A 96 11.53 -9.65 -15.96
N SER A 97 10.98 -10.79 -15.51
CA SER A 97 11.76 -12.03 -15.30
C SER A 97 11.48 -13.16 -16.30
N ASP A 98 10.67 -12.95 -17.34
CA ASP A 98 10.40 -13.98 -18.37
C ASP A 98 11.05 -13.63 -19.73
N VAL A 99 12.35 -13.30 -19.72
CA VAL A 99 13.17 -13.10 -20.95
C VAL A 99 14.04 -14.32 -21.27
N ASN A 100 13.83 -15.48 -20.61
CA ASN A 100 14.65 -16.68 -20.85
C ASN A 100 13.85 -17.98 -20.96
N ARG A 101 12.72 -17.96 -21.68
CA ARG A 101 12.16 -19.19 -22.26
C ARG A 101 12.64 -19.33 -23.70
N GLU A 102 13.76 -20.03 -23.87
CA GLU A 102 14.11 -20.62 -25.17
C GLU A 102 12.97 -21.56 -25.61
N PRO A 103 12.57 -21.55 -26.90
CA PRO A 103 11.63 -22.52 -27.41
C PRO A 103 12.33 -23.87 -27.63
N GLU A 104 11.81 -24.93 -27.01
CA GLU A 104 11.99 -26.31 -27.48
C GLU A 104 11.04 -26.62 -28.64
#